data_AF-A0A918ZHZ5-F1
#
_entry.id   AF-A0A918ZHZ5-F1
#
_cell.length_a   1.000
_cell.length_b   1.000
_cell.length_c   1.000
_cell.angle_alpha   90.00
_cell.angle_beta   90.00
_cell.angle_gamma   90.00
#
_symmetry.space_group_name_H-M   'P 1'
#
loop_
_entity.id
_entity.type
_entity.pdbx_description
1 polymer ?
#
loop_
_entity_poly.entity_id
_entity_poly.type
_entity_poly.pdbx_seq_one_letter_code
_entity_poly.pdbx_strand_id
1 'polypeptide(L)'
;MNIVRVPDDKPSTFFHVRLSRPEGLPELMAVLERFTPAVQALAPSAAVAQLSGALRLFGAEPVDLAERIRVRALAWYGLDTAVGIGPSWTVAAMASARTGPGGIRCVVPEQAEAFLGPLPVEDLYGIRRAQAAELRSLGVETVGQLAGLPAGTVLRILGQAGRELRERARGIDRRTVVPGRGAQSVSVRADFPLDTLDGVEIRAAALRLATELGARLRTHDRAARRITVTVRTADRRDLSRTRTLPAPSAHTDDLREAVYAVLDGYGLQRARIRRLTLTAEHIVDAALAHTQLTLDRGREARLRAEPVIDALNERYGPGTVGPAACFINRGPHAA
;
A
#
# COMPACT_ATOMS: atom_id res chain seq x y z
N MET A 1 -8.25 26.08 9.51
CA MET A 1 -8.63 25.88 10.92
C MET A 1 -7.41 25.31 11.64
N ASN A 2 -6.70 26.15 12.40
CA ASN A 2 -5.47 25.77 13.09
C ASN A 2 -5.86 24.98 14.36
N ILE A 3 -5.61 23.67 14.37
CA ILE A 3 -5.82 22.85 15.57
C ILE A 3 -4.65 23.13 16.51
N VAL A 4 -4.89 23.95 17.52
CA VAL A 4 -3.99 24.17 18.65
C VAL A 4 -3.77 22.82 19.35
N ARG A 5 -2.54 22.30 19.31
CA ARG A 5 -2.14 21.13 20.09
C ARG A 5 -2.07 21.53 21.57
N VAL A 6 -3.00 21.06 22.37
CA VAL A 6 -2.82 20.98 23.82
C VAL A 6 -1.75 19.90 24.07
N PRO A 7 -0.65 20.19 24.80
CA PRO A 7 0.30 19.16 25.18
C PRO A 7 -0.41 18.22 26.16
N ASP A 8 -0.71 17.00 25.73
CA ASP A 8 -1.29 15.98 26.60
C ASP A 8 -0.14 15.30 27.36
N ASP A 9 -0.15 15.41 28.68
CA ASP A 9 0.90 14.91 29.60
C ASP A 9 0.90 13.37 29.72
N LYS A 10 -0.04 12.69 29.06
CA LYS A 10 -0.12 11.22 28.99
C LYS A 10 0.49 10.67 27.70
N PRO A 11 1.25 9.57 27.77
CA PRO A 11 1.85 8.95 26.60
C PRO A 11 0.78 8.57 25.57
N SER A 12 1.07 8.84 24.30
CA SER A 12 0.17 8.47 23.20
C SER A 12 -0.02 6.96 23.13
N THR A 13 -1.25 6.48 23.04
CA THR A 13 -1.55 5.05 22.92
C THR A 13 -2.03 4.75 21.50
N PHE A 14 -1.32 3.84 20.85
CA PHE A 14 -1.59 3.40 19.48
C PHE A 14 -2.05 1.95 19.49
N PHE A 15 -3.05 1.66 18.66
CA PHE A 15 -3.51 0.32 18.40
C PHE A 15 -3.17 -0.01 16.95
N HIS A 16 -2.55 -1.16 16.73
CA HIS A 16 -2.35 -1.73 15.41
C HIS A 16 -3.19 -3.01 15.32
N VAL A 17 -4.20 -2.99 14.46
CA VAL A 17 -5.18 -4.07 14.31
C VAL A 17 -4.93 -4.79 13.00
N ARG A 18 -4.68 -6.09 13.08
CA ARG A 18 -4.45 -6.96 11.92
C ARG A 18 -5.64 -7.87 11.68
N LEU A 19 -5.94 -8.09 10.40
CA LEU A 19 -6.94 -9.02 9.92
C LEU A 19 -6.28 -10.29 9.39
N SER A 20 -6.95 -11.42 9.59
CA SER A 20 -6.64 -12.68 8.91
C SER A 20 -7.08 -12.65 7.43
N ARG A 21 -8.11 -11.86 7.11
CA ARG A 21 -8.72 -11.73 5.78
C ARG A 21 -8.57 -10.28 5.28
N PRO A 22 -7.72 -10.03 4.26
CA PRO A 22 -7.45 -8.68 3.76
C PRO A 22 -8.70 -7.92 3.28
N GLU A 23 -9.69 -8.62 2.73
CA GLU A 23 -10.93 -8.06 2.20
C GLU A 23 -11.77 -7.31 3.25
N GLY A 24 -11.61 -7.62 4.54
CA GLY A 24 -12.36 -6.99 5.64
C GLY A 24 -11.80 -5.63 6.12
N LEU A 25 -10.81 -5.07 5.42
CA LEU A 25 -10.19 -3.80 5.81
C LEU A 25 -11.19 -2.61 5.81
N PRO A 26 -12.10 -2.45 4.84
CA PRO A 26 -13.09 -1.38 4.86
C PRO A 26 -14.02 -1.41 6.08
N GLU A 27 -14.44 -2.60 6.50
CA GLU A 27 -15.29 -2.85 7.65
C GLU A 27 -14.53 -2.62 8.96
N LEU A 28 -13.27 -3.08 9.05
CA LEU A 28 -12.40 -2.79 10.19
C LEU A 28 -12.23 -1.27 10.37
N MET A 29 -11.99 -0.54 9.29
CA MET A 29 -11.91 0.92 9.33
C MET A 29 -13.21 1.53 9.87
N ALA A 30 -14.37 1.06 9.42
CA ALA A 30 -15.67 1.53 9.91
C ALA A 30 -15.89 1.24 11.40
N VAL A 31 -15.37 0.12 11.93
CA VAL A 31 -15.39 -0.17 13.38
C VAL A 31 -14.51 0.83 14.13
N LEU A 32 -13.27 1.03 13.69
CA LEU A 32 -12.30 1.90 14.36
C LEU A 32 -12.72 3.38 14.33
N GLU A 33 -13.29 3.84 13.22
CA GLU A 33 -13.79 5.22 13.02
C GLU A 33 -14.90 5.59 14.02
N ARG A 34 -15.59 4.61 14.62
CA ARG A 34 -16.56 4.85 15.71
C ARG A 34 -15.92 5.15 17.07
N PHE A 35 -14.63 4.88 17.24
CA PHE A 35 -13.89 5.13 18.48
C PHE A 35 -12.99 6.34 18.38
N THR A 36 -12.38 6.58 17.22
CA THR A 36 -11.48 7.72 16.99
C THR A 36 -11.52 8.14 15.53
N PRO A 37 -11.42 9.44 15.20
CA PRO A 37 -11.19 9.88 13.83
C PRO A 37 -9.73 9.66 13.38
N ALA A 38 -8.81 9.42 14.32
CA ALA A 38 -7.40 9.19 14.02
C ALA A 38 -7.15 7.72 13.67
N VAL A 39 -7.62 7.30 12.49
CA VAL A 39 -7.49 5.94 11.95
C VAL A 39 -6.87 5.97 10.55
N GLN A 40 -5.85 5.14 10.33
CA GLN A 40 -5.18 5.01 9.05
C GLN A 40 -5.16 3.54 8.62
N ALA A 41 -5.66 3.27 7.40
CA ALA A 41 -5.57 1.93 6.83
C ALA A 41 -4.14 1.63 6.37
N LEU A 42 -3.71 0.40 6.64
CA LEU A 42 -2.43 -0.20 6.26
C LEU A 42 -2.72 -1.42 5.39
N ALA A 43 -2.98 -1.14 4.11
CA ALA A 43 -3.24 -2.18 3.13
C ALA A 43 -2.12 -3.24 3.13
N PRO A 44 -2.46 -4.53 2.93
CA PRO A 44 -3.79 -5.01 2.56
C PRO A 44 -4.67 -5.41 3.75
N SER A 45 -4.14 -5.58 4.96
CA SER A 45 -4.83 -6.33 6.01
C SER A 45 -4.65 -5.76 7.42
N ALA A 46 -4.28 -4.49 7.58
CA ALA A 46 -4.14 -3.89 8.90
C ALA A 46 -4.62 -2.43 8.93
N ALA A 47 -4.85 -1.92 10.12
CA ALA A 47 -5.10 -0.50 10.37
C ALA A 47 -4.37 -0.07 11.64
N VAL A 48 -4.00 1.19 11.71
CA VAL A 48 -3.49 1.82 12.94
C VAL A 48 -4.45 2.91 13.40
N ALA A 49 -4.66 3.00 14.71
CA ALA A 49 -5.51 4.01 15.32
C ALA A 49 -4.81 4.64 16.53
N GLN A 50 -4.98 5.95 16.71
CA GLN A 50 -4.56 6.64 17.93
C GLN A 50 -5.78 6.79 18.85
N LEU A 51 -5.72 6.16 20.02
CA LEU A 51 -6.89 5.97 20.89
C LEU A 51 -6.76 6.63 22.27
N SER A 52 -5.74 7.46 22.51
CA SER A 52 -5.58 8.19 23.78
C SER A 52 -6.84 8.96 24.19
N GLY A 53 -7.47 9.68 23.25
CA GLY A 53 -8.71 10.41 23.52
C GLY A 53 -9.92 9.49 23.78
N ALA A 54 -9.99 8.37 23.08
CA ALA A 54 -11.06 7.38 23.26
C ALA A 54 -10.97 6.70 24.63
N LEU A 55 -9.77 6.33 25.07
CA LEU A 55 -9.55 5.75 26.41
C LEU A 55 -10.05 6.67 27.52
N ARG A 56 -9.78 7.98 27.39
CA ARG A 56 -10.29 9.00 28.32
C ARG A 56 -11.81 9.13 28.26
N LEU A 57 -12.38 9.18 27.06
CA LEU A 57 -13.83 9.33 26.86
C LEU A 57 -14.62 8.15 27.43
N PHE A 58 -14.11 6.93 27.24
CA PHE A 58 -14.78 5.71 27.68
C PHE A 58 -14.38 5.25 29.09
N GLY A 59 -13.43 5.93 29.75
CA GLY A 59 -12.90 5.52 31.05
C GLY A 59 -12.43 4.06 31.07
N ALA A 60 -11.80 3.60 29.98
CA ALA A 60 -11.46 2.20 29.77
C ALA A 60 -9.95 2.00 29.76
N GLU A 61 -9.50 0.85 30.28
CA GLU A 61 -8.13 0.42 30.10
C GLU A 61 -7.86 0.03 28.65
N PRO A 62 -6.61 0.12 28.16
CA PRO A 62 -6.29 -0.18 26.75
C PRO A 62 -6.75 -1.56 26.30
N VAL A 63 -6.58 -2.57 27.15
CA VAL A 63 -6.98 -3.96 26.84
C VAL A 63 -8.50 -4.06 26.72
N ASP A 64 -9.26 -3.42 27.62
CA ASP A 64 -10.73 -3.42 27.57
C ASP A 64 -11.26 -2.76 26.29
N LEU A 65 -10.65 -1.66 25.86
CA LEU A 65 -11.03 -1.00 24.62
C LEU A 65 -10.70 -1.87 23.39
N ALA A 66 -9.57 -2.57 23.41
CA ALA A 66 -9.19 -3.52 22.36
C ALA A 66 -10.16 -4.70 22.28
N GLU A 67 -10.59 -5.23 23.43
CA GLU A 67 -11.63 -6.25 23.54
C GLU A 67 -12.95 -5.77 22.92
N ARG A 68 -13.40 -4.56 23.26
CA ARG A 68 -14.61 -3.95 22.66
C ARG A 68 -14.50 -3.81 21.15
N ILE A 69 -13.34 -3.41 20.63
CA ILE A 69 -13.09 -3.31 19.18
C ILE A 69 -13.17 -4.70 18.54
N ARG A 70 -12.48 -5.70 19.11
CA ARG A 70 -12.46 -7.08 18.59
C ARG A 70 -13.85 -7.69 18.56
N VAL A 71 -14.59 -7.60 19.67
CA VAL A 71 -15.96 -8.13 19.77
C VAL A 71 -16.89 -7.46 18.76
N ARG A 72 -16.78 -6.14 18.54
CA ARG A 72 -17.59 -5.44 17.52
C ARG A 72 -17.22 -5.84 16.11
N ALA A 73 -15.93 -5.96 15.79
CA ALA A 73 -15.47 -6.41 14.48
C ALA A 73 -15.96 -7.83 14.16
N LEU A 74 -15.91 -8.72 15.15
CA LEU A 74 -16.42 -10.08 15.03
C LEU A 74 -17.96 -10.11 14.90
N ALA A 75 -18.68 -9.40 15.78
CA ALA A 75 -20.14 -9.45 15.82
C ALA A 75 -20.81 -8.80 14.60
N TRP A 76 -20.26 -7.69 14.07
CA TRP A 76 -20.88 -6.97 12.96
C TRP A 76 -20.48 -7.51 11.59
N TYR A 77 -19.24 -8.01 11.47
CA TYR A 77 -18.65 -8.31 10.17
C TYR A 77 -17.97 -9.68 10.10
N GLY A 78 -18.01 -10.48 11.18
CA GLY A 78 -17.34 -11.78 11.22
C GLY A 78 -15.82 -11.69 11.12
N LEU A 79 -15.24 -10.54 11.47
CA LEU A 79 -13.80 -10.30 11.35
C LEU A 79 -13.05 -10.72 12.60
N ASP A 80 -12.18 -11.71 12.45
CA ASP A 80 -11.21 -12.06 13.47
C ASP A 80 -9.98 -11.13 13.38
N THR A 81 -9.62 -10.53 14.51
CA THR A 81 -8.59 -9.48 14.58
C THR A 81 -7.55 -9.78 15.65
N ALA A 82 -6.29 -9.49 15.33
CA ALA A 82 -5.19 -9.48 16.30
C ALA A 82 -4.81 -8.03 16.58
N VAL A 83 -4.82 -7.64 17.86
CA VAL A 83 -4.59 -6.24 18.28
C VAL A 83 -3.27 -6.14 19.04
N GLY A 84 -2.39 -5.26 18.56
CA GLY A 84 -1.22 -4.81 19.31
C GLY A 84 -1.44 -3.41 19.84
N ILE A 85 -1.10 -3.18 21.12
CA ILE A 85 -1.21 -1.89 21.80
C ILE A 85 0.19 -1.47 22.21
N GLY A 86 0.53 -0.21 21.97
CA GLY A 86 1.84 0.32 22.35
C GLY A 86 1.90 1.84 22.49
N PRO A 87 2.99 2.37 23.10
CA PRO A 87 3.25 3.80 23.25
C PRO A 87 3.57 4.49 21.92
N SER A 88 3.82 3.71 20.88
CA SER A 88 4.20 4.20 19.56
C SER A 88 3.70 3.23 18.50
N TRP A 89 3.54 3.72 17.27
CA TRP A 89 3.09 2.91 16.15
C TRP A 89 3.95 1.65 15.99
N THR A 90 5.28 1.81 15.94
CA THR A 90 6.21 0.69 15.79
C THR A 90 5.98 -0.37 16.87
N VAL A 91 5.86 0.01 18.15
CA VAL A 91 5.65 -0.95 19.23
C VAL A 91 4.30 -1.66 19.09
N ALA A 92 3.22 -0.93 18.78
CA ALA A 92 1.91 -1.52 18.54
C ALA A 92 1.92 -2.51 17.36
N ALA A 93 2.58 -2.16 16.25
CA ALA A 93 2.72 -3.03 15.08
C ALA A 93 3.48 -4.31 15.43
N MET A 94 4.61 -4.19 16.14
CA MET A 94 5.42 -5.32 16.59
C MET A 94 4.68 -6.22 17.59
N ALA A 95 3.88 -5.65 18.48
CA ALA A 95 3.01 -6.39 19.40
C ALA A 95 1.97 -7.21 18.64
N SER A 96 1.27 -6.59 17.68
CA SER A 96 0.27 -7.28 16.84
C SER A 96 0.90 -8.34 15.94
N ALA A 97 2.14 -8.15 15.49
CA ALA A 97 2.88 -9.10 14.66
C ALA A 97 3.06 -10.44 15.39
N ARG A 98 3.18 -10.40 16.72
CA ARG A 98 3.47 -11.53 17.61
C ARG A 98 2.26 -12.02 18.38
N THR A 99 1.08 -11.64 17.90
CA THR A 99 -0.21 -12.00 18.48
C THR A 99 -0.95 -12.87 17.48
N GLY A 100 -1.48 -14.00 17.95
CA GLY A 100 -2.29 -14.89 17.13
C GLY A 100 -3.66 -14.27 16.78
N PRO A 101 -4.42 -14.89 15.86
CA PRO A 101 -5.79 -14.50 15.57
C PRO A 101 -6.63 -14.42 16.86
N GLY A 102 -7.48 -13.41 16.99
CA GLY A 102 -8.26 -13.13 18.18
C GLY A 102 -7.47 -12.58 19.38
N GLY A 103 -6.14 -12.52 19.33
CA GLY A 103 -5.33 -12.12 20.47
C GLY A 103 -5.22 -10.61 20.66
N ILE A 104 -4.91 -10.20 21.89
CA ILE A 104 -4.50 -8.84 22.23
C ILE A 104 -3.15 -8.90 22.93
N ARG A 105 -2.23 -8.01 22.54
CA ARG A 105 -0.96 -7.81 23.25
C ARG A 105 -0.74 -6.34 23.54
N CYS A 106 -0.60 -6.00 24.81
CA CYS A 106 -0.28 -4.66 25.27
C CYS A 106 1.18 -4.57 25.70
N VAL A 107 1.88 -3.54 25.26
CA VAL A 107 3.24 -3.19 25.68
C VAL A 107 3.21 -1.76 26.20
N VAL A 108 3.44 -1.57 27.49
CA VAL A 108 3.47 -0.23 28.12
C VAL A 108 4.81 0.48 27.82
N PRO A 109 4.88 1.83 27.93
CA PRO A 109 6.10 2.59 27.60
C PRO A 109 7.38 2.03 28.22
N GLU A 110 7.32 1.62 29.49
CA GLU A 110 8.45 1.15 30.27
C GLU A 110 8.96 -0.23 29.81
N GLN A 111 8.11 -1.00 29.11
CA GLN A 111 8.42 -2.33 28.59
C GLN A 111 8.87 -2.30 27.12
N ALA A 112 8.76 -1.17 26.43
CA ALA A 112 8.97 -1.09 24.99
C ALA A 112 10.39 -1.54 24.57
N GLU A 113 11.43 -1.09 25.27
CA GLU A 113 12.82 -1.45 24.95
C GLU A 113 13.10 -2.93 25.24
N ALA A 114 12.63 -3.45 26.38
CA ALA A 114 12.79 -4.86 26.73
C ALA A 114 12.02 -5.79 25.77
N PHE A 115 10.85 -5.35 25.27
CA PHE A 115 10.05 -6.08 24.30
C PHE A 115 10.71 -6.09 22.91
N LEU A 116 11.25 -4.96 22.46
CA LEU A 116 11.87 -4.84 21.13
C LEU A 116 13.27 -5.43 21.08
N GLY A 117 14.08 -5.23 22.11
CA GLY A 117 15.50 -5.58 22.17
C GLY A 117 15.87 -6.97 21.62
N PRO A 118 15.24 -8.07 22.08
CA PRO A 118 15.61 -9.42 21.67
C PRO A 118 15.13 -9.82 20.27
N LEU A 119 14.36 -8.97 19.58
CA LEU A 119 13.79 -9.31 18.29
C LEU A 119 14.86 -9.26 17.18
N PRO A 120 14.76 -10.11 16.14
CA PRO A 120 15.63 -10.01 14.97
C PRO A 120 15.53 -8.63 14.31
N VAL A 121 16.64 -8.09 13.82
CA VAL A 121 16.67 -6.74 13.24
C VAL A 121 15.80 -6.64 11.99
N GLU A 122 15.69 -7.73 11.21
CA GLU A 122 14.82 -7.80 10.03
C GLU A 122 13.32 -7.73 10.34
N ASP A 123 12.92 -8.02 11.58
CA ASP A 123 11.53 -7.96 12.00
C ASP A 123 11.10 -6.54 12.34
N LEU A 124 12.03 -5.61 12.53
CA LEU A 124 11.72 -4.24 12.96
C LEU A 124 10.78 -3.56 11.96
N TYR A 125 9.62 -3.13 12.44
CA TYR A 125 8.61 -2.52 11.58
C TYR A 125 9.15 -1.31 10.81
N GLY A 126 9.11 -1.41 9.47
CA GLY A 126 9.58 -0.38 8.55
C GLY A 126 11.05 -0.51 8.10
N ILE A 127 11.77 -1.54 8.54
CA ILE A 127 13.07 -1.87 7.97
C ILE A 127 12.90 -2.49 6.57
N ARG A 128 13.77 -2.12 5.63
CA ARG A 128 13.80 -2.73 4.29
C ARG A 128 14.76 -3.91 4.27
N ARG A 129 14.50 -4.90 3.41
CA ARG A 129 15.34 -6.10 3.25
C ARG A 129 16.83 -5.75 3.01
N ALA A 130 17.12 -4.74 2.21
CA ALA A 130 18.51 -4.31 1.95
C ALA A 130 19.18 -3.72 3.21
N GLN A 131 18.44 -2.91 3.98
CA GLN A 131 18.94 -2.31 5.23
C GLN A 131 19.19 -3.39 6.29
N ALA A 132 18.29 -4.36 6.41
CA ALA A 132 18.46 -5.51 7.30
C ALA A 132 19.68 -6.35 6.89
N ALA A 133 19.86 -6.64 5.60
CA ALA A 133 21.01 -7.39 5.09
C ALA A 133 22.34 -6.67 5.37
N GLU A 134 22.38 -5.35 5.16
CA GLU A 134 23.56 -4.52 5.44
C GLU A 134 23.90 -4.52 6.94
N LEU A 135 22.91 -4.33 7.82
CA LEU A 135 23.09 -4.42 9.27
C LEU A 135 23.63 -5.80 9.69
N ARG A 136 23.06 -6.88 9.14
CA ARG A 136 23.53 -8.24 9.43
C ARG A 136 24.95 -8.51 8.95
N SER A 137 25.35 -7.98 7.79
CA SER A 137 26.75 -8.10 7.33
C SER A 137 27.76 -7.40 8.26
N LEU A 138 27.28 -6.50 9.10
CA LEU A 138 28.06 -5.77 10.11
C LEU A 138 27.90 -6.37 11.52
N GLY A 139 27.27 -7.56 11.65
CA GLY A 139 27.09 -8.26 12.93
C GLY A 139 25.93 -7.73 13.79
N VAL A 140 25.06 -6.89 13.24
CA VAL A 140 23.85 -6.40 13.92
C VAL A 140 22.70 -7.34 13.60
N GLU A 141 22.39 -8.24 14.53
CA GLU A 141 21.37 -9.29 14.38
C GLU A 141 20.05 -8.95 15.07
N THR A 142 20.09 -8.12 16.11
CA THR A 142 18.91 -7.79 16.94
C THR A 142 18.56 -6.32 16.91
N VAL A 143 17.29 -6.02 17.19
CA VAL A 143 16.80 -4.64 17.34
C VAL A 143 17.52 -3.91 18.48
N GLY A 144 17.83 -4.61 19.58
CA GLY A 144 18.60 -4.06 20.70
C GLY A 144 20.01 -3.62 20.29
N GLN A 145 20.69 -4.41 19.44
CA GLN A 145 22.00 -4.02 18.90
C GLN A 145 21.89 -2.77 18.02
N LEU A 146 20.88 -2.69 17.14
CA LEU A 146 20.62 -1.48 16.34
C LEU A 146 20.34 -0.25 17.22
N ALA A 147 19.54 -0.42 18.28
CA ALA A 147 19.25 0.63 19.25
C ALA A 147 20.50 1.13 19.99
N GLY A 148 21.46 0.23 20.25
CA GLY A 148 22.73 0.51 20.93
C GLY A 148 23.78 1.23 20.06
N LEU A 149 23.66 1.16 18.73
CA LEU A 149 24.66 1.78 17.84
C LEU A 149 24.75 3.32 18.03
N PRO A 150 25.95 3.92 17.89
CA PRO A 150 26.08 5.37 17.82
C PRO A 150 25.32 5.94 16.62
N ALA A 151 24.67 7.09 16.81
CA ALA A 151 23.84 7.71 15.76
C ALA A 151 24.64 8.01 14.47
N GLY A 152 25.90 8.46 14.61
CA GLY A 152 26.79 8.71 13.47
C GLY A 152 27.12 7.44 12.68
N THR A 153 27.27 6.30 13.37
CA THR A 153 27.50 5.00 12.73
C THR A 153 26.29 4.57 11.91
N VAL A 154 25.09 4.68 12.48
CA VAL A 154 23.85 4.34 11.76
C VAL A 154 23.61 5.26 10.56
N LEU A 155 23.91 6.56 10.69
CA LEU A 155 23.82 7.52 9.60
C LEU A 155 24.78 7.16 8.45
N ARG A 156 26.01 6.73 8.75
CA ARG A 156 27.00 6.34 7.74
C ARG A 156 26.61 5.07 6.99
N ILE A 157 25.97 4.11 7.67
CA ILE A 157 25.54 2.84 7.08
C ILE A 157 24.25 3.04 6.28
N LEU A 158 23.20 3.57 6.91
CA LEU A 158 21.84 3.54 6.36
C LEU A 158 21.32 4.92 5.89
N GLY A 159 22.15 5.96 5.97
CA GLY A 159 21.75 7.33 5.66
C GLY A 159 20.70 7.86 6.65
N GLN A 160 19.96 8.90 6.21
CA GLN A 160 18.96 9.57 7.04
C GLN A 160 17.86 8.61 7.55
N ALA A 161 17.47 7.64 6.72
CA ALA A 161 16.49 6.62 7.09
C ALA A 161 16.95 5.76 8.28
N GLY A 162 18.27 5.58 8.43
CA GLY A 162 18.87 4.88 9.56
C GLY A 162 18.61 5.55 10.90
N ARG A 163 18.64 6.88 10.95
CA ARG A 163 18.38 7.64 12.18
C ARG A 163 16.99 7.33 12.73
N GLU A 164 15.98 7.35 11.86
CA GLU A 164 14.60 7.02 12.23
C GLU A 164 14.45 5.56 12.66
N LEU A 165 15.11 4.63 11.96
CA LEU A 165 15.08 3.21 12.33
C LEU A 165 15.69 2.96 13.71
N ARG A 166 16.77 3.66 14.05
CA ARG A 166 17.37 3.59 15.39
C ARG A 166 16.45 4.15 16.47
N GLU A 167 15.75 5.24 16.21
CA GLU A 167 14.74 5.77 17.14
C GLU A 167 13.62 4.74 17.35
N ARG A 168 13.12 4.12 16.27
CA ARG A 168 12.10 3.07 16.33
C ARG A 168 12.57 1.83 17.09
N ALA A 169 13.83 1.44 16.95
CA ALA A 169 14.44 0.34 17.70
C ALA A 169 14.43 0.59 19.23
N ARG A 170 14.42 1.86 19.65
CA ARG A 170 14.27 2.29 21.04
C ARG A 170 12.80 2.51 21.46
N GLY A 171 11.85 2.09 20.63
CA GLY A 171 10.42 2.30 20.84
C GLY A 171 9.92 3.72 20.52
N ILE A 172 10.79 4.62 20.07
CA ILE A 172 10.44 6.02 19.76
C ILE A 172 9.99 6.11 18.30
N ASP A 173 8.72 6.46 18.09
CA ASP A 173 8.16 6.67 16.76
C ASP A 173 7.41 8.00 16.70
N ARG A 174 7.89 8.91 15.85
CA ARG A 174 7.32 10.26 15.70
C ARG A 174 6.21 10.32 14.65
N ARG A 175 5.91 9.20 13.98
CA ARG A 175 4.84 9.15 12.98
C ARG A 175 3.50 9.40 13.65
N THR A 176 2.74 10.34 13.09
CA THR A 176 1.34 10.56 13.45
C THR A 176 0.45 9.66 12.60
N VAL A 177 -0.69 9.23 13.17
CA VAL A 177 -1.73 8.59 12.35
C VAL A 177 -2.32 9.66 11.43
N VAL A 178 -2.28 9.41 10.13
CA VAL A 178 -2.87 10.30 9.12
C VAL A 178 -4.24 9.72 8.77
N PRO A 179 -5.36 10.37 9.18
CA PRO A 179 -6.69 9.86 8.92
C PRO A 179 -6.91 9.56 7.44
N GLY A 180 -7.42 8.38 7.14
CA GLY A 180 -7.77 7.98 5.78
C GLY A 180 -7.68 6.48 5.55
N ARG A 181 -8.38 6.02 4.51
CA ARG A 181 -8.44 4.60 4.11
C ARG A 181 -7.17 4.09 3.43
N GLY A 182 -6.02 4.68 3.76
CA GLY A 182 -4.74 4.46 3.08
C GLY A 182 -4.73 5.08 1.68
N ALA A 183 -3.54 5.23 1.08
CA ALA A 183 -3.47 5.39 -0.36
C ALA A 183 -4.00 4.09 -0.97
N GLN A 184 -5.25 4.08 -1.42
CA GLN A 184 -5.73 3.01 -2.28
C GLN A 184 -4.79 2.98 -3.47
N SER A 185 -4.06 1.88 -3.60
CA SER A 185 -3.30 1.59 -4.80
C SER A 185 -3.81 0.29 -5.38
N VAL A 186 -4.07 0.31 -6.68
CA VAL A 186 -4.52 -0.86 -7.44
C VAL A 186 -3.39 -1.17 -8.41
N SER A 187 -2.89 -2.40 -8.38
CA SER A 187 -1.83 -2.83 -9.29
C SER A 187 -2.24 -4.01 -10.14
N VAL A 188 -1.73 -4.01 -11.36
CA VAL A 188 -1.87 -5.09 -12.34
C VAL A 188 -0.49 -5.37 -12.92
N ARG A 189 -0.23 -6.62 -13.29
CA ARG A 189 1.10 -7.05 -13.73
C ARG A 189 1.01 -8.08 -14.85
N ALA A 190 1.96 -8.01 -15.78
CA ALA A 190 2.17 -9.02 -16.81
C ALA A 190 3.61 -9.55 -16.70
N ASP A 191 3.77 -10.87 -16.55
CA ASP A 191 5.03 -11.55 -16.78
C ASP A 191 5.13 -11.93 -18.25
N PHE A 192 6.29 -11.71 -18.88
CA PHE A 192 6.55 -12.17 -20.23
C PHE A 192 7.06 -13.62 -20.18
N PRO A 193 6.56 -14.54 -21.04
CA PRO A 193 7.02 -15.94 -21.06
C PRO A 193 8.52 -16.07 -21.38
N LEU A 194 9.01 -15.19 -22.25
CA LEU A 194 10.41 -15.03 -22.60
C LEU A 194 10.77 -13.55 -22.41
N ASP A 195 11.98 -13.28 -21.90
CA ASP A 195 12.42 -11.91 -21.71
C ASP A 195 12.50 -11.20 -23.08
N THR A 196 11.69 -10.15 -23.27
CA THR A 196 11.42 -9.57 -24.60
C THR A 196 12.03 -8.18 -24.77
N LEU A 197 12.44 -7.87 -26.00
CA LEU A 197 12.80 -6.53 -26.47
C LEU A 197 11.79 -6.00 -27.49
N ASP A 198 10.76 -6.79 -27.81
CA ASP A 198 9.79 -6.43 -28.84
C ASP A 198 8.88 -5.31 -28.34
N GLY A 199 9.09 -4.11 -28.88
CA GLY A 199 8.30 -2.93 -28.56
C GLY A 199 6.80 -3.11 -28.84
N VAL A 200 6.42 -3.94 -29.82
CA VAL A 200 5.03 -4.24 -30.14
C VAL A 200 4.40 -5.08 -29.02
N GLU A 201 5.08 -6.15 -28.61
CA GLU A 201 4.64 -7.01 -27.50
C GLU A 201 4.55 -6.24 -26.18
N ILE A 202 5.53 -5.38 -25.90
CA ILE A 202 5.58 -4.53 -24.70
C ILE A 202 4.42 -3.52 -24.70
N ARG A 203 4.18 -2.83 -25.82
CA ARG A 203 3.06 -1.86 -25.91
C ARG A 203 1.70 -2.54 -25.82
N ALA A 204 1.53 -3.71 -26.45
CA ALA A 204 0.30 -4.48 -26.32
C ALA A 204 0.06 -4.94 -24.87
N ALA A 205 1.11 -5.41 -24.18
CA ALA A 205 1.02 -5.74 -22.76
C ALA A 205 0.68 -4.53 -21.90
N ALA A 206 1.31 -3.39 -22.14
CA ALA A 206 1.01 -2.13 -21.45
C ALA A 206 -0.45 -1.69 -21.66
N LEU A 207 -0.98 -1.83 -22.88
CA LEU A 207 -2.37 -1.53 -23.18
C LEU A 207 -3.34 -2.48 -22.47
N ARG A 208 -3.07 -3.78 -22.46
CA ARG A 208 -3.86 -4.76 -21.70
C ARG A 208 -3.91 -4.39 -20.22
N LEU A 209 -2.74 -4.09 -19.63
CA LEU A 209 -2.66 -3.68 -18.24
C LEU A 209 -3.39 -2.35 -17.97
N ALA A 210 -3.29 -1.36 -18.87
CA ALA A 210 -4.02 -0.11 -18.72
C ALA A 210 -5.55 -0.31 -18.80
N THR A 211 -6.00 -1.23 -19.67
CA THR A 211 -7.41 -1.62 -19.80
C THR A 211 -7.90 -2.30 -18.53
N GLU A 212 -7.16 -3.29 -18.04
CA GLU A 212 -7.48 -4.03 -16.80
C GLU A 212 -7.48 -3.10 -15.58
N LEU A 213 -6.48 -2.21 -15.48
CA LEU A 213 -6.40 -1.24 -14.39
C LEU A 213 -7.60 -0.26 -14.42
N GLY A 214 -7.96 0.23 -15.61
CA GLY A 214 -9.13 1.09 -15.80
C GLY A 214 -10.42 0.38 -15.41
N ALA A 215 -10.63 -0.87 -15.85
CA ALA A 215 -11.80 -1.66 -15.49
C ALA A 215 -11.90 -1.88 -13.98
N ARG A 216 -10.80 -2.23 -13.30
CA ARG A 216 -10.77 -2.38 -11.83
C ARG A 216 -11.11 -1.08 -11.11
N LEU A 217 -10.60 0.06 -11.60
CA LEU A 217 -10.92 1.37 -11.04
C LEU A 217 -12.42 1.70 -11.22
N ARG A 218 -12.98 1.48 -12.42
CA ARG A 218 -14.40 1.71 -12.71
C ARG A 218 -15.33 0.80 -11.91
N THR A 219 -14.98 -0.46 -11.74
CA THR A 219 -15.73 -1.44 -10.92
C THR A 219 -15.91 -0.98 -9.46
N HIS A 220 -15.00 -0.14 -8.97
CA HIS A 220 -15.03 0.39 -7.61
C HIS A 220 -15.41 1.88 -7.54
N ASP A 221 -15.94 2.47 -8.62
CA ASP A 221 -16.24 3.90 -8.74
C ASP A 221 -15.06 4.78 -8.31
N ARG A 222 -13.86 4.38 -8.74
CA ARG A 222 -12.59 5.02 -8.41
C ARG A 222 -11.91 5.61 -9.63
N ALA A 223 -11.08 6.64 -9.42
CA ALA A 223 -10.22 7.23 -10.42
C ALA A 223 -8.81 7.46 -9.86
N ALA A 224 -7.76 7.21 -10.65
CA ALA A 224 -6.38 7.36 -10.20
C ALA A 224 -5.83 8.75 -10.57
N ARG A 225 -5.08 9.40 -9.67
CA ARG A 225 -4.36 10.65 -10.00
C ARG A 225 -2.92 10.41 -10.44
N ARG A 226 -2.32 9.29 -10.04
CA ARG A 226 -0.95 8.92 -10.42
C ARG A 226 -0.90 7.48 -10.89
N ILE A 227 0.01 7.22 -11.81
CA ILE A 227 0.34 5.87 -12.27
C ILE A 227 1.83 5.67 -12.13
N THR A 228 2.22 4.58 -11.48
CA THR A 228 3.60 4.12 -11.43
C THR A 228 3.76 2.94 -12.37
N VAL A 229 4.67 3.08 -13.34
CA VAL A 229 5.09 1.99 -14.23
C VAL A 229 6.37 1.41 -13.65
N THR A 230 6.37 0.11 -13.41
CA THR A 230 7.56 -0.64 -12.99
C THR A 230 7.91 -1.69 -14.03
N VAL A 231 9.12 -1.59 -14.57
CA VAL A 231 9.71 -2.52 -15.53
C VAL A 231 10.77 -3.34 -14.80
N ARG A 232 10.60 -4.67 -14.77
CA ARG A 232 11.65 -5.59 -14.34
C ARG A 232 12.40 -6.09 -15.55
N THR A 233 13.71 -5.88 -15.57
CA THR A 233 14.60 -6.35 -16.63
C THR A 233 15.08 -7.80 -16.38
N ALA A 234 15.65 -8.43 -17.40
CA ALA A 234 16.16 -9.82 -17.32
C ALA A 234 17.24 -10.02 -16.24
N ASP A 235 18.05 -8.99 -15.96
CA ASP A 235 19.03 -8.95 -14.87
C ASP A 235 18.40 -8.70 -13.48
N ARG A 236 17.07 -8.78 -13.37
CA ARG A 236 16.27 -8.60 -12.16
C ARG A 236 16.36 -7.21 -11.52
N ARG A 237 16.77 -6.19 -12.28
CA ARG A 237 16.67 -4.80 -11.83
C ARG A 237 15.24 -4.28 -12.04
N ASP A 238 14.76 -3.49 -11.09
CA ASP A 238 13.47 -2.82 -11.17
C ASP A 238 13.68 -1.34 -11.51
N LEU A 239 13.09 -0.91 -12.62
CA LEU A 239 13.01 0.48 -13.02
C LEU A 239 11.58 0.95 -12.79
N SER A 240 11.38 1.90 -11.88
CA SER A 240 10.06 2.42 -11.54
C SER A 240 9.99 3.93 -11.76
N ARG A 241 8.94 4.42 -12.42
CA ARG A 241 8.72 5.84 -12.66
C ARG A 241 7.24 6.15 -12.54
N THR A 242 6.95 7.19 -11.77
CA THR A 242 5.60 7.66 -11.53
C THR A 242 5.29 8.84 -12.44
N ARG A 243 4.08 8.86 -12.99
CA ARG A 243 3.53 9.99 -13.75
C ARG A 243 2.22 10.42 -13.12
N THR A 244 2.07 11.72 -12.92
CA THR A 244 0.82 12.33 -12.46
C THR A 244 -0.04 12.65 -13.66
N LEU A 245 -1.32 12.25 -13.63
CA LEU A 245 -2.30 12.56 -14.66
C LEU A 245 -2.77 14.02 -14.54
N PRO A 246 -3.16 14.68 -15.65
CA PRO A 246 -3.70 16.05 -15.62
C PRO A 246 -4.98 16.18 -14.76
N ALA A 247 -5.83 15.16 -14.80
CA ALA A 247 -7.03 14.96 -13.99
C ALA A 247 -7.03 13.52 -13.44
N PRO A 248 -7.64 13.25 -12.26
CA PRO A 248 -7.87 11.86 -11.85
C PRO A 248 -8.70 11.14 -12.90
N SER A 249 -8.31 9.95 -13.32
CA SER A 249 -8.99 9.22 -14.40
C SER A 249 -8.97 7.71 -14.18
N ALA A 250 -10.00 7.04 -14.67
CA ALA A 250 -10.06 5.60 -14.88
C ALA A 250 -10.24 5.24 -16.37
N HIS A 251 -10.18 6.24 -17.26
CA HIS A 251 -10.33 6.04 -18.69
C HIS A 251 -9.11 5.35 -19.28
N THR A 252 -9.30 4.28 -20.04
CA THR A 252 -8.20 3.45 -20.53
C THR A 252 -7.24 4.24 -21.41
N ASP A 253 -7.73 5.19 -22.22
CA ASP A 253 -6.86 6.03 -23.06
C ASP A 253 -5.97 6.98 -22.24
N ASP A 254 -6.50 7.61 -21.18
CA ASP A 254 -5.72 8.49 -20.31
C ASP A 254 -4.61 7.70 -19.59
N LEU A 255 -4.94 6.49 -19.11
CA LEU A 255 -3.98 5.59 -18.46
C LEU A 255 -2.92 5.11 -19.48
N ARG A 256 -3.35 4.68 -20.68
CA ARG A 256 -2.49 4.21 -21.77
C ARG A 256 -1.48 5.28 -22.18
N GLU A 257 -1.93 6.51 -22.40
CA GLU A 257 -1.07 7.61 -22.81
C GLU A 257 0.02 7.89 -21.76
N ALA A 258 -0.36 7.93 -20.49
CA ALA A 258 0.58 8.14 -19.40
C ALA A 258 1.62 7.01 -19.30
N VAL A 259 1.20 5.75 -19.46
CA VAL A 259 2.09 4.59 -19.44
C VAL A 259 3.05 4.60 -20.62
N TYR A 260 2.55 4.87 -21.83
CA TYR A 260 3.37 4.92 -23.04
C TYR A 260 4.44 6.01 -22.93
N ALA A 261 4.07 7.19 -22.45
CA ALA A 261 5.04 8.27 -22.26
C ALA A 261 6.13 7.93 -21.23
N VAL A 262 5.82 7.11 -20.20
CA VAL A 262 6.83 6.61 -19.26
C VAL A 262 7.75 5.58 -19.93
N LEU A 263 7.18 4.64 -20.71
CA LEU A 263 7.94 3.64 -21.45
C LEU A 263 8.89 4.28 -22.47
N ASP A 264 8.42 5.28 -23.21
CA ASP A 264 9.23 6.04 -24.17
C ASP A 264 10.38 6.77 -23.46
N GLY A 265 10.12 7.30 -22.26
CA GLY A 265 11.10 7.99 -21.43
C GLY A 265 12.15 7.08 -20.77
N TYR A 266 12.00 5.75 -20.79
CA TYR A 266 13.01 4.82 -20.27
C TYR A 266 14.14 4.54 -21.27
N GLY A 267 13.93 4.78 -22.57
CA GLY A 267 14.96 4.51 -23.58
C GLY A 267 15.40 3.04 -23.59
N LEU A 268 14.45 2.10 -23.56
CA LEU A 268 14.67 0.65 -23.35
C LEU A 268 15.36 -0.09 -24.52
N GLN A 269 16.13 0.61 -25.36
CA GLN A 269 16.66 0.11 -26.64
C GLN A 269 17.54 -1.14 -26.53
N ARG A 270 18.03 -1.50 -25.33
CA ARG A 270 18.90 -2.67 -25.10
C ARG A 270 18.49 -3.54 -23.90
N ALA A 271 17.43 -3.19 -23.17
CA ALA A 271 17.06 -3.87 -21.93
C ALA A 271 15.91 -4.86 -22.15
N ARG A 272 16.20 -6.17 -22.06
CA ARG A 272 15.16 -7.23 -22.12
C ARG A 272 14.24 -7.11 -20.92
N ILE A 273 12.94 -7.03 -21.16
CA ILE A 273 11.90 -6.90 -20.15
C ILE A 273 11.36 -8.28 -19.79
N ARG A 274 11.30 -8.56 -18.50
CA ARG A 274 10.74 -9.78 -17.93
C ARG A 274 9.33 -9.58 -17.36
N ARG A 275 9.06 -8.40 -16.80
CA ARG A 275 7.76 -8.07 -16.22
C ARG A 275 7.46 -6.59 -16.37
N LEU A 276 6.19 -6.30 -16.63
CA LEU A 276 5.62 -4.95 -16.56
C LEU A 276 4.56 -4.91 -15.47
N THR A 277 4.62 -3.91 -14.60
CA THR A 277 3.63 -3.67 -13.53
C THR A 277 3.13 -2.24 -13.62
N LEU A 278 1.81 -2.06 -13.59
CA LEU A 278 1.18 -0.75 -13.47
C LEU A 278 0.54 -0.64 -12.10
N THR A 279 0.76 0.48 -11.42
CA THR A 279 0.15 0.77 -10.11
C THR A 279 -0.57 2.11 -10.17
N ALA A 280 -1.88 2.11 -10.01
CA ALA A 280 -2.67 3.31 -9.75
C ALA A 280 -2.42 3.77 -8.32
N GLU A 281 -2.22 5.06 -8.12
CA GLU A 281 -2.03 5.68 -6.81
C GLU A 281 -2.82 6.98 -6.72
N HIS A 282 -2.98 7.49 -5.49
CA HIS A 282 -3.81 8.67 -5.22
C HIS A 282 -5.20 8.47 -5.81
N ILE A 283 -5.79 7.33 -5.49
CA ILE A 283 -7.12 6.96 -5.95
C ILE A 283 -8.14 7.82 -5.20
N VAL A 284 -9.00 8.48 -5.96
CA VAL A 284 -10.12 9.30 -5.49
C VAL A 284 -11.42 8.66 -5.92
N ASP A 285 -12.51 9.10 -5.32
CA ASP A 285 -13.85 8.79 -5.79
C ASP A 285 -14.07 9.34 -7.21
N ALA A 286 -14.63 8.54 -8.11
CA ALA A 286 -14.91 8.95 -9.48
C ALA A 286 -15.86 10.16 -9.53
N ALA A 287 -16.77 10.31 -8.55
CA ALA A 287 -17.65 11.48 -8.45
C ALA A 287 -16.89 12.80 -8.20
N LEU A 288 -15.70 12.72 -7.60
CA LEU A 288 -14.80 13.86 -7.35
C LEU A 288 -13.78 14.07 -8.48
N ALA A 289 -13.70 13.15 -9.43
CA ALA A 289 -12.86 13.26 -10.62
C ALA A 289 -13.58 14.13 -11.66
N HIS A 290 -13.48 15.45 -11.51
CA HIS A 290 -14.01 16.38 -12.51
C HIS A 290 -13.39 16.08 -13.88
N THR A 291 -14.22 15.59 -14.81
CA THR A 291 -13.80 15.34 -16.19
C THR A 291 -14.03 16.61 -17.00
N GLN A 292 -12.98 17.14 -17.61
CA GLN A 292 -13.11 18.23 -18.56
C GLN A 292 -13.92 17.75 -19.77
N LEU A 293 -14.98 18.46 -20.13
CA LEU A 293 -15.73 18.21 -21.35
C LEU A 293 -14.80 18.44 -22.55
N THR A 294 -14.63 17.42 -23.38
CA THR A 294 -13.77 17.47 -24.57
C THR A 294 -14.64 17.38 -25.81
N LEU A 295 -14.44 18.27 -26.79
CA LEU A 295 -15.14 18.20 -28.09
C LEU A 295 -14.66 17.04 -28.99
N ASP A 296 -13.73 16.21 -28.50
CA ASP A 296 -13.26 15.01 -29.18
C ASP A 296 -14.31 13.90 -29.10
N ARG A 297 -15.11 13.81 -30.16
CA ARG A 297 -16.14 12.78 -30.32
C ARG A 297 -15.58 11.35 -30.31
N GLY A 298 -14.32 11.16 -30.71
CA GLY A 298 -13.67 9.85 -30.72
C GLY A 298 -13.34 9.37 -29.30
N ARG A 299 -12.79 10.28 -28.47
CA ARG A 299 -12.56 10.02 -27.05
C ARG A 299 -13.87 9.72 -26.31
N GLU A 300 -14.90 10.54 -26.54
CA GLU A 300 -16.20 10.32 -25.91
C GLU A 300 -16.83 8.97 -26.29
N ALA A 301 -16.75 8.57 -27.56
CA ALA A 301 -17.28 7.29 -28.01
C ALA A 301 -16.60 6.10 -27.30
N ARG A 302 -15.27 6.16 -27.12
CA ARG A 302 -14.51 5.13 -26.38
C ARG A 302 -14.86 5.11 -24.91
N LEU A 303 -14.94 6.28 -24.27
CA LEU A 303 -15.33 6.40 -22.87
C LEU A 303 -16.73 5.80 -22.61
N ARG A 304 -17.68 6.02 -23.51
CA ARG A 304 -19.03 5.41 -23.41
C ARG A 304 -19.04 3.90 -23.67
N ALA A 305 -18.08 3.39 -24.45
CA ALA A 305 -17.98 1.96 -24.74
C ALA A 305 -17.33 1.16 -23.60
N GLU A 306 -16.49 1.78 -22.78
CA GLU A 306 -15.74 1.10 -21.71
C GLU A 306 -16.63 0.34 -20.71
N PRO A 307 -17.71 0.91 -20.14
CA PRO A 307 -18.59 0.16 -19.23
C PRO A 307 -19.24 -1.07 -19.89
N VAL A 308 -19.55 -0.98 -21.19
CA VAL A 308 -20.12 -2.09 -21.96
C VAL A 308 -19.07 -3.19 -22.16
N ILE A 309 -17.84 -2.81 -22.51
CA ILE A 309 -16.71 -3.75 -22.65
C ILE A 309 -16.41 -4.43 -21.31
N ASP A 310 -16.43 -3.68 -20.21
CA ASP A 310 -16.20 -4.20 -18.86
C ASP A 310 -17.28 -5.22 -18.49
N ALA A 311 -18.56 -4.90 -18.70
CA ALA A 311 -19.67 -5.80 -18.42
C ALA A 311 -19.62 -7.09 -19.28
N LEU A 312 -19.19 -7.00 -20.53
CA LEU A 312 -18.99 -8.18 -21.39
C LEU A 312 -17.85 -9.07 -20.86
N ASN A 313 -16.74 -8.47 -20.46
CA ASN A 313 -15.60 -9.23 -19.91
C ASN A 313 -15.91 -9.82 -18.53
N GLU A 314 -16.73 -9.17 -17.71
CA GLU A 314 -17.20 -9.73 -16.44
C GLU A 314 -18.08 -10.97 -16.67
N ARG A 315 -18.98 -10.90 -17.66
CA ARG A 315 -19.92 -11.99 -17.96
C ARG A 315 -19.28 -13.18 -18.69
N TYR A 316 -18.39 -12.93 -19.65
CA TYR A 316 -17.85 -13.96 -20.55
C TYR A 316 -16.39 -14.32 -20.26
N GLY A 317 -15.75 -13.62 -19.33
CA GLY A 317 -14.36 -13.82 -18.94
C GLY A 317 -13.42 -12.74 -19.44
N PRO A 318 -12.29 -12.53 -18.75
CA PRO A 318 -11.36 -11.45 -19.05
C PRO A 318 -10.71 -11.63 -20.43
N GLY A 319 -10.67 -10.56 -21.21
CA GLY A 319 -10.06 -10.58 -22.55
C GLY A 319 -10.97 -11.09 -23.66
N THR A 320 -12.28 -11.24 -23.41
CA THR A 320 -13.28 -11.57 -24.45
C THR A 320 -13.41 -10.43 -25.45
N VAL A 321 -13.46 -9.19 -24.97
CA VAL A 321 -13.52 -7.97 -25.79
C VAL A 321 -12.47 -6.98 -25.30
N GLY A 322 -11.78 -6.32 -26.21
CA GLY A 322 -10.80 -5.30 -25.86
C GLY A 322 -10.22 -4.61 -27.09
N PRO A 323 -9.27 -3.68 -26.88
CA PRO A 323 -8.58 -3.02 -27.99
C PRO A 323 -7.93 -4.04 -28.92
N ALA A 324 -8.09 -3.89 -30.24
CA ALA A 324 -7.56 -4.84 -31.23
C ALA A 324 -6.06 -5.10 -31.06
N ALA A 325 -5.29 -4.06 -30.70
CA ALA A 325 -3.85 -4.15 -30.46
C ALA A 325 -3.46 -5.06 -29.27
N CYS A 326 -4.40 -5.44 -28.42
CA CYS A 326 -4.17 -6.40 -27.33
C CYS A 326 -4.14 -7.85 -27.82
N PHE A 327 -4.78 -8.14 -28.96
CA PHE A 327 -4.90 -9.46 -29.57
C PHE A 327 -3.81 -9.63 -30.62
N ILE A 328 -2.58 -9.88 -30.16
CA ILE A 328 -1.49 -10.22 -31.09
C ILE A 328 -1.75 -11.63 -31.60
N ASN A 329 -2.14 -11.72 -32.88
CA ASN A 329 -2.29 -13.00 -33.56
C ASN A 329 -0.91 -13.61 -33.77
N ARG A 330 -0.50 -14.55 -32.92
CA ARG A 330 0.63 -15.41 -33.22
C ARG A 330 0.14 -16.39 -34.27
N GLY A 331 0.53 -16.18 -35.53
CA GLY A 331 0.28 -17.16 -36.59
C GLY A 331 0.77 -18.56 -36.17
N PRO A 332 0.23 -19.62 -36.77
CA PRO A 332 0.53 -21.00 -36.38
C PRO A 332 1.95 -21.39 -36.80
N HIS A 333 2.96 -20.98 -36.04
CA HIS A 333 4.31 -21.56 -36.09
C HIS A 333 5.09 -21.23 -34.81
N ALA A 334 4.93 -22.09 -33.81
CA ALA A 334 5.92 -22.35 -32.75
C ALA A 334 5.50 -23.64 -32.03
N ALA A 335 5.75 -24.77 -32.70
CA ALA A 335 5.90 -26.07 -32.06
C ALA A 335 7.41 -26.38 -32.04
#